data_AF-A0A6A4VY19-F1
#
_entry.id   AF-A0A6A4VY19-F1
#
_cell.length_a   1.000
_cell.length_b   1.000
_cell.length_c   1.000
_cell.angle_alpha   90.00
_cell.angle_beta   90.00
_cell.angle_gamma   90.00
#
_symmetry.space_group_name_H-M   'P 1'
#
loop_
_entity.id
_entity.type
_entity.pdbx_description
1 polymer ?
#
loop_
_entity_poly.entity_id
_entity_poly.type
_entity_poly.pdbx_seq_one_letter_code
_entity_poly.pdbx_strand_id
1 'polypeptide(L)'
;MATRQWRENWPDSFFKTIFGSTLPLPIPGEDREAAISVHQLRAGHWGRSLQYLHRIGRHPSVACLQCPDKRCPAALCAVCREEADVPEHVLLRCPALAGARLRLTGSIYVDPSRLRDADLVAALEAGYLRHREPLGYGPP
;
A
#
# COMPACT_ATOMS: atom_id res chain seq x y z
N MET A 1 -19.74 -22.19 11.63
CA MET A 1 -19.38 -22.69 10.28
C MET A 1 -19.52 -21.62 9.20
N ALA A 2 -20.61 -20.85 9.16
CA ALA A 2 -20.82 -19.77 8.16
C ALA A 2 -19.69 -18.71 8.08
N THR A 3 -19.13 -18.27 9.22
CA THR A 3 -18.08 -17.23 9.26
C THR A 3 -16.77 -17.69 8.63
N ARG A 4 -16.44 -18.99 8.72
CA ARG A 4 -15.22 -19.54 8.12
C ARG A 4 -15.38 -19.67 6.60
N GLN A 5 -16.51 -20.20 6.16
CA GLN A 5 -16.84 -20.38 4.74
C GLN A 5 -16.92 -19.03 4.00
N TRP A 6 -17.43 -17.98 4.65
CA TRP A 6 -17.41 -16.62 4.09
C TRP A 6 -15.97 -16.09 3.88
N ARG A 7 -15.04 -16.37 4.80
CA ARG A 7 -13.63 -15.95 4.67
C ARG A 7 -12.87 -16.73 3.61
N GLU A 8 -13.15 -18.02 3.47
CA GLU A 8 -12.58 -18.84 2.40
C GLU A 8 -13.01 -18.35 1.01
N ASN A 9 -14.21 -17.76 0.92
CA ASN A 9 -14.78 -17.19 -0.31
C ASN A 9 -14.47 -15.70 -0.53
N TRP A 10 -13.46 -15.14 0.15
CA TRP A 10 -13.04 -13.76 -0.14
C TRP A 10 -12.66 -13.60 -1.62
N PRO A 11 -12.93 -12.43 -2.23
CA PRO A 11 -12.48 -12.13 -3.57
C PRO A 11 -10.96 -12.23 -3.67
N ASP A 12 -10.47 -12.73 -4.80
CA ASP A 12 -9.04 -12.74 -5.09
C ASP A 12 -8.53 -11.30 -5.12
N SER A 13 -7.76 -10.95 -4.09
CA SER A 13 -7.38 -9.59 -3.76
C SER A 13 -6.07 -9.59 -2.99
N PHE A 14 -5.42 -8.43 -2.95
CA PHE A 14 -4.23 -8.25 -2.13
C PHE A 14 -4.48 -8.58 -0.65
N PHE A 15 -5.64 -8.19 -0.13
CA PHE A 15 -6.07 -8.53 1.22
C PHE A 15 -6.14 -10.05 1.45
N LYS A 16 -6.77 -10.80 0.53
CA LYS A 16 -6.81 -12.27 0.59
C LYS A 16 -5.41 -12.89 0.50
N THR A 17 -4.50 -12.28 -0.28
CA THR A 17 -3.11 -12.72 -0.39
C THR A 17 -2.36 -12.59 0.95
N ILE A 18 -2.60 -11.51 1.70
CA ILE A 18 -2.01 -11.31 3.04
C ILE A 18 -2.65 -12.24 4.06
N PHE A 19 -3.99 -12.23 4.14
CA PHE A 19 -4.70 -12.80 5.28
C PHE A 19 -5.21 -14.23 5.07
N GLY A 20 -5.32 -14.69 3.82
CA GLY A 20 -5.96 -15.97 3.50
C GLY A 20 -7.38 -15.99 4.08
N SER A 21 -7.63 -16.88 5.03
CA SER A 21 -8.90 -16.96 5.79
C SER A 21 -8.81 -16.44 7.24
N THR A 22 -7.69 -15.81 7.60
CA THR A 22 -7.42 -15.24 8.93
C THR A 22 -7.98 -13.83 9.01
N LEU A 23 -8.51 -13.41 10.17
CA LEU A 23 -8.95 -12.03 10.35
C LEU A 23 -7.76 -11.11 10.68
N PRO A 24 -7.77 -9.85 10.22
CA PRO A 24 -6.78 -8.87 10.63
C PRO A 24 -6.88 -8.67 12.15
N LEU A 25 -5.73 -8.72 12.82
CA LEU A 25 -5.64 -8.34 14.23
C LEU A 25 -5.79 -6.82 14.38
N PRO A 26 -6.29 -6.34 15.53
CA PRO A 26 -6.23 -4.93 15.89
C PRO A 26 -4.80 -4.39 15.77
N ILE A 27 -4.67 -3.12 15.41
CA ILE A 27 -3.38 -2.43 15.39
C ILE A 27 -3.18 -1.85 16.79
N PRO A 28 -2.17 -2.29 17.56
CA PRO A 28 -1.89 -1.74 18.87
C PRO A 28 -1.31 -0.31 18.75
N GLY A 29 -1.71 0.62 19.62
CA GLY A 29 -1.13 1.98 19.70
C GLY A 29 -2.16 3.13 19.73
N GLU A 30 -1.71 4.33 20.11
CA GLU A 30 -2.55 5.51 20.36
C GLU A 30 -2.78 6.42 19.14
N ASP A 31 -1.94 6.35 18.08
CA ASP A 31 -2.13 7.17 16.87
C ASP A 31 -3.13 6.52 15.91
N ARG A 32 -4.35 7.05 15.93
CA ARG A 32 -5.45 6.65 15.06
C ARG A 32 -5.12 6.77 13.58
N GLU A 33 -4.39 7.81 13.16
CA GLU A 33 -4.12 8.05 11.73
C GLU A 33 -3.13 7.03 11.18
N ALA A 34 -2.06 6.72 11.91
CA ALA A 34 -1.15 5.62 11.57
C ALA A 34 -1.90 4.28 11.48
N ALA A 35 -2.78 4.00 12.45
CA ALA A 35 -3.58 2.78 12.43
C ALA A 35 -4.52 2.70 11.20
N ILE A 36 -5.19 3.80 10.85
CA ILE A 36 -6.01 3.87 9.63
C ILE A 36 -5.16 3.60 8.40
N SER A 37 -3.97 4.21 8.31
CA SER A 37 -3.09 4.05 7.15
C SER A 37 -2.59 2.62 6.98
N VAL A 38 -2.15 1.96 8.06
CA VAL A 38 -1.76 0.55 8.06
C VAL A 38 -2.94 -0.36 7.69
N HIS A 39 -4.14 -0.07 8.19
CA HIS A 39 -5.33 -0.84 7.83
C HIS A 39 -5.63 -0.72 6.33
N GLN A 40 -5.61 0.50 5.81
CA GLN A 40 -5.80 0.82 4.40
C GLN A 40 -4.79 0.12 3.47
N LEU A 41 -3.50 0.17 3.83
CA LEU A 41 -2.43 -0.51 3.11
C LEU A 41 -2.68 -2.03 3.03
N ARG A 42 -2.99 -2.67 4.16
CA ARG A 42 -3.29 -4.11 4.22
C ARG A 42 -4.58 -4.47 3.47
N ALA A 43 -5.55 -3.55 3.40
CA ALA A 43 -6.76 -3.72 2.61
C ALA A 43 -6.55 -3.56 1.09
N GLY A 44 -5.38 -3.07 0.65
CA GLY A 44 -5.13 -2.77 -0.77
C GLY A 44 -5.75 -1.45 -1.24
N HIS A 45 -6.22 -0.60 -0.31
CA HIS A 45 -6.89 0.67 -0.58
C HIS A 45 -6.32 1.77 0.30
N TRP A 46 -5.40 2.58 -0.25
CA TRP A 46 -4.68 3.58 0.52
C TRP A 46 -5.03 5.01 0.11
N GLY A 47 -5.48 5.83 1.06
CA GLY A 47 -5.89 7.22 0.81
C GLY A 47 -4.76 8.10 0.26
N ARG A 48 -3.50 7.69 0.43
CA ARG A 48 -2.30 8.41 -0.06
C ARG A 48 -1.77 7.90 -1.41
N SER A 49 -2.40 6.86 -1.98
CA SER A 49 -2.05 6.28 -3.28
C SER A 49 -2.35 7.27 -4.41
N LEU A 50 -1.34 7.62 -5.21
CA LEU A 50 -1.51 8.42 -6.43
C LEU A 50 -2.43 7.73 -7.43
N GLN A 51 -2.37 6.40 -7.55
CA GLN A 51 -3.27 5.64 -8.40
C GLN A 51 -4.73 5.81 -7.97
N TYR A 52 -5.01 5.70 -6.67
CA TYR A 52 -6.34 5.88 -6.13
C TYR A 52 -6.82 7.31 -6.33
N LEU A 53 -6.00 8.29 -5.94
CA LEU A 53 -6.31 9.71 -6.04
C LEU A 53 -6.56 10.13 -7.49
N HIS A 54 -5.74 9.66 -8.44
CA HIS A 54 -5.92 9.92 -9.86
C HIS A 54 -7.23 9.31 -10.38
N ARG A 55 -7.53 8.06 -10.01
CA ARG A 55 -8.77 7.37 -10.41
C ARG A 55 -10.03 8.09 -9.96
N ILE A 56 -10.00 8.82 -8.85
CA ILE A 56 -11.14 9.60 -8.34
C ILE A 56 -11.07 11.09 -8.68
N GLY A 57 -10.13 11.51 -9.54
CA GLY A 57 -10.01 12.90 -9.98
C GLY A 57 -9.39 13.86 -8.95
N ARG A 58 -8.79 13.34 -7.87
CA ARG A 58 -8.09 14.13 -6.84
C ARG A 58 -6.59 14.31 -7.10
N HIS A 59 -6.06 13.68 -8.14
CA HIS A 59 -4.70 13.90 -8.62
C HIS A 59 -4.71 13.99 -10.16
N PRO A 60 -5.23 15.08 -10.73
CA PRO A 60 -5.17 15.31 -12.16
C PRO A 60 -3.74 15.63 -12.61
N SER A 61 -3.48 15.42 -13.89
CA SER A 61 -2.29 15.91 -14.58
C SER A 61 -2.72 16.65 -15.84
N VAL A 62 -1.81 17.44 -16.43
CA VAL A 62 -2.09 18.16 -17.67
C VAL A 62 -2.50 17.22 -18.81
N ALA A 63 -1.92 16.01 -18.87
CA ALA A 63 -2.18 15.03 -19.92
C ALA A 63 -3.39 14.12 -19.65
N CYS A 64 -3.83 14.00 -18.40
CA CYS A 64 -4.96 13.16 -18.01
C CYS A 64 -5.54 13.67 -16.69
N LEU A 65 -6.83 14.02 -16.72
CA LEU A 65 -7.53 14.52 -15.54
C LEU A 65 -7.91 13.39 -14.57
N GLN A 66 -8.37 12.25 -15.11
CA GLN A 66 -8.85 11.11 -14.33
C GLN A 66 -8.95 9.88 -15.24
N CYS A 67 -8.32 8.78 -14.84
CA CYS A 67 -8.57 7.47 -15.47
C CYS A 67 -8.27 6.32 -14.49
N PRO A 68 -8.81 5.11 -14.72
CA PRO A 68 -8.48 3.94 -13.91
C PRO A 68 -7.18 3.22 -14.36
N ASP A 69 -6.52 3.69 -15.43
CA ASP A 69 -5.37 3.02 -16.01
C ASP A 69 -4.16 3.04 -15.05
N LYS A 70 -3.70 1.85 -14.66
CA LYS A 70 -2.54 1.64 -13.80
C LYS A 70 -1.21 2.02 -14.48
N ARG A 71 -1.19 2.19 -15.80
CA ARG A 71 -0.03 2.64 -16.58
C ARG A 71 -0.03 4.15 -16.82
N CYS A 72 -1.09 4.87 -16.42
CA CYS A 72 -1.13 6.32 -16.55
C CYS A 72 0.04 6.94 -15.77
N PRO A 73 0.85 7.82 -16.39
CA PRO A 73 1.95 8.50 -15.70
C PRO A 73 1.54 9.24 -14.43
N ALA A 74 0.30 9.74 -14.35
CA ALA A 74 -0.22 10.41 -13.15
C ALA A 74 -0.53 9.44 -11.99
N ALA A 75 -0.65 8.13 -12.28
CA ALA A 75 -0.99 7.08 -11.33
C ALA A 75 0.23 6.25 -10.87
N LEU A 76 1.41 6.47 -11.45
CA LEU A 76 2.63 5.73 -11.10
C LEU A 76 3.13 6.09 -9.70
N CYS A 77 3.79 5.13 -9.05
CA CYS A 77 4.46 5.22 -7.76
C CYS A 77 5.21 6.54 -7.64
N ALA A 78 4.91 7.31 -6.59
CA ALA A 78 5.49 8.63 -6.39
C ALA A 78 7.03 8.56 -6.30
N VAL A 79 7.56 7.43 -5.80
CA VAL A 79 8.98 7.26 -5.53
C VAL A 79 9.74 6.66 -6.72
N CYS A 80 9.33 5.48 -7.23
CA CYS A 80 10.10 4.80 -8.28
C CYS A 80 9.56 5.01 -9.70
N ARG A 81 8.29 5.42 -9.85
CA ARG A 81 7.63 5.63 -11.16
C ARG A 81 7.54 4.39 -12.07
N GLU A 82 7.90 3.19 -11.61
CA GLU A 82 7.93 1.98 -12.46
C GLU A 82 6.57 1.27 -12.58
N GLU A 83 5.74 1.34 -11.53
CA GLU A 83 4.42 0.72 -11.48
C GLU A 83 3.38 1.68 -10.88
N ALA A 84 2.10 1.32 -10.95
CA ALA A 84 1.04 2.04 -10.26
C ALA A 84 1.32 2.17 -8.76
N ASP A 85 1.00 3.33 -8.19
CA ASP A 85 1.15 3.62 -6.77
C ASP A 85 0.08 2.90 -5.93
N VAL A 86 0.16 1.57 -5.82
CA VAL A 86 -0.81 0.75 -5.06
C VAL A 86 -0.12 0.04 -3.90
N PRO A 87 -0.82 -0.31 -2.81
CA PRO A 87 -0.20 -0.90 -1.62
C PRO A 87 0.65 -2.14 -1.89
N GLU A 88 0.20 -3.01 -2.79
CA GLU A 88 0.97 -4.19 -3.19
C GLU A 88 2.32 -3.83 -3.81
N HIS A 89 2.35 -2.83 -4.69
CA HIS A 89 3.61 -2.34 -5.24
C HIS A 89 4.46 -1.71 -4.13
N VAL A 90 3.90 -0.76 -3.36
CA VAL A 90 4.63 -0.04 -2.30
C VAL A 90 5.29 -1.02 -1.33
N LEU A 91 4.52 -1.96 -0.77
CA LEU A 91 5.00 -2.85 0.29
C LEU A 91 5.92 -3.95 -0.24
N LEU A 92 5.61 -4.56 -1.39
CA LEU A 92 6.30 -5.78 -1.83
C LEU A 92 7.35 -5.56 -2.92
N ARG A 93 7.19 -4.54 -3.76
CA ARG A 93 7.93 -4.47 -5.05
C ARG A 93 8.66 -3.17 -5.30
N CYS A 94 8.26 -2.06 -4.66
CA CYS A 94 8.89 -0.76 -4.85
C CYS A 94 10.40 -0.85 -4.57
N PRO A 95 11.29 -0.59 -5.55
CA PRO A 95 12.73 -0.79 -5.40
C PRO A 95 13.33 0.13 -4.35
N ALA A 96 12.76 1.31 -4.13
CA ALA A 96 13.20 2.23 -3.08
C ALA A 96 13.10 1.62 -1.67
N LEU A 97 12.19 0.66 -1.46
CA LEU A 97 12.07 -0.04 -0.18
C LEU A 97 12.88 -1.35 -0.10
N ALA A 98 13.66 -1.72 -1.11
CA ALA A 98 14.41 -2.97 -1.09
C ALA A 98 15.34 -3.07 0.14
N GLY A 99 16.06 -2.00 0.46
CA GLY A 99 16.90 -1.95 1.66
C GLY A 99 16.10 -2.00 2.96
N ALA A 100 14.91 -1.39 3.01
CA ALA A 100 14.05 -1.47 4.19
C ALA A 100 13.51 -2.89 4.40
N ARG A 101 13.04 -3.55 3.34
CA ARG A 101 12.58 -4.95 3.38
C ARG A 101 13.71 -5.88 3.84
N LEU A 102 14.92 -5.72 3.31
CA LEU A 102 16.08 -6.51 3.71
C LEU A 102 16.37 -6.36 5.21
N ARG A 103 16.41 -5.12 5.72
CA ARG A 103 16.66 -4.86 7.15
C ARG A 103 15.56 -5.41 8.07
N LEU A 104 14.30 -5.26 7.69
CA LEU A 104 13.15 -5.61 8.53
C LEU A 104 12.80 -7.10 8.47
N THR A 105 13.07 -7.77 7.35
CA THR A 105 12.59 -9.14 7.09
C THR A 105 13.69 -10.14 6.75
N GLY A 106 14.91 -9.68 6.52
CA GLY A 106 16.03 -10.51 6.06
C GLY A 106 16.01 -10.80 4.55
N SER A 107 15.03 -10.28 3.80
CA SER A 107 14.88 -10.51 2.37
C SER A 107 14.35 -9.27 1.66
N ILE A 108 14.77 -9.05 0.40
CA ILE A 108 14.15 -8.03 -0.47
C ILE A 108 12.80 -8.50 -1.01
N TYR A 109 12.55 -9.82 -1.00
CA TYR A 109 11.30 -10.46 -1.38
C TYR A 109 10.54 -10.86 -0.12
N VAL A 110 9.44 -10.17 0.15
CA VAL A 110 8.62 -10.40 1.35
C VAL A 110 7.47 -11.31 1.00
N ASP A 111 7.30 -12.40 1.75
CA ASP A 111 6.08 -13.20 1.69
C ASP A 111 4.89 -12.33 2.11
N PRO A 112 3.82 -12.21 1.30
CA PRO A 112 2.69 -11.34 1.60
C PRO A 112 2.06 -11.59 2.97
N SER A 113 2.08 -12.83 3.49
CA SER A 113 1.54 -13.15 4.81
C SER A 113 2.29 -12.46 5.96
N ARG A 114 3.52 -12.02 5.75
CA ARG A 114 4.29 -11.22 6.73
C ARG A 114 3.65 -9.84 6.93
N LEU A 115 2.92 -9.31 5.95
CA LEU A 115 2.21 -8.03 6.06
C LEU A 115 0.96 -8.10 6.96
N ARG A 116 0.67 -9.24 7.59
CA ARG A 116 -0.26 -9.30 8.73
C ARG A 116 0.24 -8.49 9.91
N ASP A 117 1.57 -8.46 10.08
CA ASP A 117 2.27 -7.69 11.10
C ASP A 117 2.10 -6.18 10.82
N ALA A 118 1.44 -5.50 11.76
CA ALA A 118 1.16 -4.08 11.65
C ALA A 118 2.44 -3.23 11.76
N ASP A 119 3.42 -3.65 12.57
CA ASP A 119 4.65 -2.90 12.80
C ASP A 119 5.54 -2.95 11.56
N LEU A 120 5.58 -4.09 10.88
CA LEU A 120 6.24 -4.22 9.58
C LEU A 120 5.62 -3.27 8.55
N VAL A 121 4.29 -3.25 8.43
CA VAL A 121 3.60 -2.37 7.48
C VAL A 121 3.84 -0.90 7.82
N ALA A 122 3.77 -0.52 9.09
CA ALA A 122 4.04 0.84 9.55
C ALA A 122 5.49 1.26 9.24
N ALA A 123 6.46 0.39 9.48
CA ALA A 123 7.87 0.67 9.19
C ALA A 123 8.14 0.84 7.69
N LEU A 124 7.51 0.01 6.84
CA LEU A 124 7.61 0.13 5.39
C LEU A 124 6.91 1.40 4.88
N GLU A 125 5.72 1.74 5.41
CA GLU A 125 5.04 3.00 5.09
C GLU A 125 5.92 4.19 5.44
N ALA A 126 6.46 4.25 6.66
CA ALA A 126 7.34 5.32 7.08
C ALA A 126 8.57 5.42 6.17
N GLY A 127 9.13 4.29 5.74
CA GLY A 127 10.18 4.26 4.71
C GLY A 127 9.75 4.88 3.40
N TYR A 128 8.56 4.55 2.91
CA TYR A 128 8.05 5.07 1.65
C TYR A 128 7.82 6.58 1.72
N LEU A 129 7.22 7.07 2.81
CA LEU A 129 6.95 8.49 3.01
C LEU A 129 8.25 9.30 3.07
N ARG A 130 9.30 8.80 3.74
CA ARG A 130 10.63 9.43 3.73
C ARG A 130 11.25 9.52 2.35
N HIS A 131 10.94 8.60 1.44
CA HIS A 131 11.38 8.69 0.04
C HIS A 131 10.50 9.61 -0.82
N ARG A 132 9.28 9.88 -0.39
CA ARG A 132 8.34 10.79 -1.06
C ARG A 132 8.57 12.25 -0.65
N GLU A 133 8.98 12.53 0.58
CA GLU A 133 9.29 13.87 1.09
C GLU A 133 10.33 14.67 0.25
N PRO A 134 11.40 14.07 -0.30
CA PRO A 134 12.35 14.76 -1.18
C PRO A 134 11.76 15.23 -2.53
N LEU A 135 10.57 14.76 -2.91
CA LEU A 135 9.95 15.05 -4.20
C LEU A 135 8.97 16.23 -4.18
N GLY A 136 8.85 16.94 -3.05
CA GLY A 136 8.42 18.34 -3.01
C GLY A 136 7.25 18.73 -3.93
N TYR A 137 6.17 17.95 -3.98
CA TYR A 137 4.88 18.52 -4.34
C TYR A 137 4.36 19.22 -3.09
N GLY A 138 4.61 20.53 -3.01
CA GLY A 138 3.88 21.40 -2.10
C GLY A 138 2.37 21.32 -2.39
N PRO A 139 1.51 21.70 -1.42
CA PRO A 139 0.09 21.87 -1.72
C PRO A 139 -0.10 22.91 -2.83
N PRO A 140 -1.19 22.83 -3.62
CA PRO A 140 -1.50 23.83 -4.64
C PRO A 140 -1.60 25.25 -4.07
#